data_AF-A0A9E1Q5T2-F1
#
_entry.id   AF-A0A9E1Q5T2-F1
#
_cell.length_a   1.000
_cell.length_b   1.000
_cell.length_c   1.000
_cell.angle_alpha   90.00
_cell.angle_beta   90.00
_cell.angle_gamma   90.00
#
_symmetry.space_group_name_H-M   'P 1'
#
loop_
_entity.id
_entity.type
_entity.pdbx_description
1 polymer ?
#
loop_
_entity_poly.entity_id
_entity_poly.type
_entity_poly.pdbx_seq_one_letter_code
_entity_poly.pdbx_strand_id
1 'polypeptide(L)'
;MKHAITLAHSPDPDDAFMWWPLADIDGSGPALDTGEFEFELVMKDIETLNAESEQGLYDITAISIAHYPVVSDAYHLTACGASLGDGYGPKIVATSEVSIDALIASQPTFAVPGERTSALAALRI
;
A
#
# COMPACT_ATOMS: atom_id res chain seq x y z
N MET A 1 9.57 -29.60 -2.26
CA MET A 1 9.07 -28.66 -1.24
C MET A 1 8.91 -27.33 -1.94
N LYS A 2 7.82 -26.60 -1.69
CA LYS A 2 7.64 -25.27 -2.27
C LYS A 2 8.59 -24.27 -1.58
N HIS A 3 8.96 -23.22 -2.30
CA HIS A 3 9.70 -22.07 -1.79
C HIS A 3 8.70 -21.09 -1.18
N ALA A 4 8.77 -20.90 0.13
CA ALA A 4 7.95 -19.93 0.83
C ALA A 4 8.43 -18.51 0.52
N ILE A 5 7.50 -17.63 0.15
CA ILE A 5 7.71 -16.22 -0.18
C ILE A 5 6.76 -15.40 0.68
N THR A 6 7.30 -14.46 1.45
CA THR A 6 6.48 -13.52 2.24
C THR A 6 5.92 -12.43 1.33
N LEU A 7 4.59 -12.31 1.28
CA LEU A 7 3.87 -11.29 0.53
C LEU A 7 3.12 -10.40 1.51
N ALA A 8 3.69 -9.23 1.77
CA ALA A 8 3.15 -8.25 2.69
C ALA A 8 2.25 -7.24 1.95
N HIS A 9 1.00 -7.10 2.36
CA HIS A 9 0.02 -6.20 1.74
C HIS A 9 -0.91 -5.58 2.79
N SER A 10 -1.73 -4.59 2.41
CA SER A 10 -2.67 -4.01 3.37
C SER A 10 -3.88 -4.90 3.58
N PRO A 11 -4.56 -4.84 4.74
CA PRO A 11 -5.81 -5.55 4.96
C PRO A 11 -7.01 -4.87 4.26
N ASP A 12 -6.77 -4.18 3.14
CA ASP A 12 -7.82 -3.49 2.39
C ASP A 12 -8.48 -4.42 1.35
N PRO A 13 -9.76 -4.18 0.99
CA PRO A 13 -10.49 -5.05 0.08
C PRO A 13 -9.86 -5.20 -1.31
N ASP A 14 -9.22 -4.16 -1.83
CA ASP A 14 -8.57 -4.19 -3.15
C ASP A 14 -7.31 -5.08 -3.15
N ASP A 15 -6.49 -5.01 -2.09
CA ASP A 15 -5.34 -5.90 -1.92
C ASP A 15 -5.80 -7.35 -1.68
N ALA A 16 -6.82 -7.56 -0.85
CA ALA A 16 -7.39 -8.89 -0.65
C ALA A 16 -7.90 -9.49 -1.97
N PHE A 17 -8.59 -8.69 -2.78
CA PHE A 17 -9.06 -9.12 -4.11
C PHE A 17 -7.90 -9.43 -5.06
N MET A 18 -6.86 -8.61 -5.05
CA MET A 18 -5.69 -8.76 -5.91
C MET A 18 -4.92 -10.06 -5.63
N TRP A 19 -4.71 -10.38 -4.35
CA TRP A 19 -3.86 -11.50 -3.92
C TRP A 19 -4.61 -12.80 -3.64
N TRP A 20 -5.95 -12.78 -3.56
CA TRP A 20 -6.79 -13.96 -3.35
C TRP A 20 -6.41 -15.19 -4.18
N PRO A 21 -6.09 -15.08 -5.49
CA PRO A 21 -5.78 -16.27 -6.27
C PRO A 21 -4.47 -16.98 -5.88
N LEU A 22 -3.55 -16.30 -5.16
CA LEU A 22 -2.19 -16.79 -4.90
C LEU A 22 -2.03 -17.52 -3.55
N ALA A 23 -2.95 -17.31 -2.63
CA ALA A 23 -2.83 -17.77 -1.26
C ALA A 23 -4.16 -18.29 -0.72
N ASP A 24 -4.09 -19.02 0.39
CA ASP A 24 -5.27 -19.57 1.05
C ASP A 24 -5.98 -18.52 1.93
N ILE A 25 -6.66 -17.56 1.29
CA ILE A 25 -7.34 -16.47 2.00
C ILE A 25 -8.65 -16.94 2.66
N ASP A 26 -9.39 -17.85 2.02
CA ASP A 26 -10.73 -18.29 2.45
C ASP A 26 -10.82 -19.77 2.88
N GLY A 27 -9.69 -20.47 2.96
CA GLY A 27 -9.61 -21.89 3.32
C GLY A 27 -9.78 -22.84 2.14
N SER A 28 -9.91 -22.33 0.90
CA SER A 28 -10.01 -23.15 -0.31
C SER A 28 -8.65 -23.48 -0.96
N GLY A 29 -7.56 -22.94 -0.43
CA GLY A 29 -6.24 -22.97 -1.03
C GLY A 29 -6.08 -21.95 -2.16
N PRO A 30 -4.86 -21.83 -2.74
CA PRO A 30 -4.64 -20.93 -3.87
C PRO A 30 -5.47 -21.37 -5.09
N ALA A 31 -6.14 -20.41 -5.72
CA ALA A 31 -6.94 -20.66 -6.92
C ALA A 31 -6.09 -20.78 -8.20
N LEU A 32 -4.83 -20.35 -8.17
CA LEU A 32 -3.86 -20.47 -9.26
C LEU A 32 -2.77 -21.50 -8.94
N ASP A 33 -2.28 -22.16 -9.98
CA ASP A 33 -1.04 -22.93 -9.88
C ASP A 33 0.15 -21.97 -9.71
N THR A 34 0.65 -21.89 -8.48
CA THR A 34 1.81 -21.07 -8.10
C THR A 34 3.15 -21.77 -8.35
N GLY A 35 3.14 -22.94 -9.00
CA GLY A 35 4.33 -23.70 -9.36
C GLY A 35 5.15 -24.08 -8.14
N GLU A 36 6.42 -23.67 -8.14
CA GLU A 36 7.35 -23.95 -7.05
C GLU A 36 7.18 -23.02 -5.83
N PHE A 37 6.35 -21.98 -5.92
CA PHE A 37 6.19 -20.99 -4.84
C PHE A 37 4.97 -21.27 -3.96
N GLU A 38 5.10 -20.86 -2.70
CA GLU A 38 4.04 -20.78 -1.70
C GLU A 38 4.07 -19.39 -1.09
N PHE A 39 2.94 -18.68 -1.11
CA PHE A 39 2.86 -17.29 -0.65
C PHE A 39 2.31 -17.24 0.78
N GLU A 40 3.10 -16.71 1.70
CA GLU A 40 2.69 -16.41 3.07
C GLU A 40 2.25 -14.95 3.16
N LEU A 41 0.98 -14.71 3.44
CA LEU A 41 0.44 -13.35 3.50
C LEU A 41 0.76 -12.68 4.85
N VAL A 42 1.31 -11.47 4.78
CA VAL A 42 1.52 -10.60 5.94
C VAL A 42 0.65 -9.35 5.79
N MET A 43 -0.42 -9.26 6.57
CA MET A 43 -1.36 -8.15 6.49
C MET A 43 -1.03 -7.06 7.51
N LYS A 44 -0.70 -5.85 7.05
CA LYS A 44 -0.41 -4.70 7.93
C LYS A 44 -0.84 -3.39 7.27
N ASP A 45 -1.06 -2.35 8.08
CA ASP A 45 -1.31 -1.00 7.58
C ASP A 45 -0.17 -0.52 6.64
N ILE A 46 -0.52 0.24 5.60
CA ILE A 46 0.41 0.66 4.56
C ILE A 46 1.55 1.53 5.10
N GLU A 47 1.31 2.36 6.11
CA GLU A 47 2.40 3.16 6.71
C GLU A 47 3.37 2.27 7.50
N THR A 48 2.85 1.21 8.13
CA THR A 48 3.68 0.19 8.78
C THR A 48 4.54 -0.55 7.75
N LEU A 49 3.96 -0.96 6.63
CA LEU A 49 4.68 -1.61 5.53
C LEU A 49 5.74 -0.70 4.92
N ASN A 50 5.43 0.59 4.70
CA ASN A 50 6.40 1.57 4.24
C ASN A 50 7.62 1.61 5.20
N ALA A 51 7.39 1.75 6.52
CA ALA A 51 8.47 1.82 7.50
C ALA A 51 9.28 0.51 7.60
N GLU A 52 8.63 -0.64 7.50
CA GLU A 52 9.28 -1.95 7.55
C GLU A 52 10.03 -2.29 6.26
N SER A 53 9.64 -1.71 5.11
CA SER A 53 10.35 -1.87 3.84
C SER A 53 11.79 -1.34 3.89
N GLU A 54 12.06 -0.32 4.72
CA GLU A 54 13.42 0.21 4.92
C GLU A 54 14.37 -0.83 5.56
N GLN A 55 13.83 -1.87 6.21
CA GLN A 55 14.58 -2.96 6.84
C GLN A 55 14.66 -4.23 5.98
N GLY A 56 13.99 -4.26 4.82
CA GLY A 56 14.03 -5.42 3.93
C GLY A 56 13.34 -6.68 4.50
N LEU A 57 12.30 -6.51 5.33
CA LEU A 57 11.73 -7.62 6.11
C LEU A 57 10.96 -8.66 5.28
N TYR A 58 10.54 -8.31 4.06
CA TYR A 58 9.63 -9.11 3.24
C TYR A 58 10.20 -9.33 1.85
N ASP A 59 9.92 -10.49 1.26
CA ASP A 59 10.31 -10.81 -0.12
C ASP A 59 9.53 -9.94 -1.13
N ILE A 60 8.22 -9.75 -0.87
CA ILE A 60 7.32 -8.89 -1.62
C ILE A 60 6.57 -8.01 -0.62
N THR A 61 6.51 -6.70 -0.85
CA THR A 61 5.77 -5.77 0.02
C THR A 61 5.05 -4.69 -0.78
N ALA A 62 3.79 -4.43 -0.42
CA ALA A 62 3.06 -3.26 -0.87
C ALA A 62 3.76 -2.00 -0.34
N ILE A 63 3.88 -0.99 -1.20
CA ILE A 63 4.58 0.25 -0.88
C ILE A 63 3.88 1.45 -1.50
N SER A 64 3.86 2.55 -0.76
CA SER A 64 3.50 3.84 -1.33
C SER A 64 4.55 4.26 -2.35
N ILE A 65 4.15 4.54 -3.60
CA ILE A 65 5.10 4.92 -4.66
C ILE A 65 5.96 6.15 -4.31
N ALA A 66 5.45 7.07 -3.48
CA ALA A 66 6.23 8.21 -2.99
C ALA A 66 7.39 7.78 -2.06
N HIS A 67 7.27 6.64 -1.39
CA HIS A 67 8.30 6.07 -0.51
C HIS A 67 9.30 5.17 -1.24
N TYR A 68 8.91 4.55 -2.36
CA TYR A 68 9.77 3.64 -3.12
C TYR A 68 11.21 4.15 -3.37
N PRO A 69 11.47 5.44 -3.69
CA PRO A 69 12.84 5.93 -3.88
C PRO A 69 13.77 5.66 -2.68
N VAL A 70 13.24 5.65 -1.45
CA VAL A 70 14.00 5.39 -0.22
C VAL A 70 14.55 3.96 -0.17
N VAL A 71 13.83 3.00 -0.76
CA VAL A 71 14.15 1.57 -0.69
C VAL A 71 14.54 0.97 -2.04
N SER A 72 14.73 1.81 -3.06
CA SER A 72 14.98 1.39 -4.45
C SER A 72 16.31 0.65 -4.66
N ASP A 73 17.23 0.72 -3.71
CA ASP A 73 18.48 -0.06 -3.71
C ASP A 73 18.27 -1.51 -3.24
N ALA A 74 17.18 -1.79 -2.53
CA ALA A 74 16.86 -3.12 -1.97
C ALA A 74 15.70 -3.81 -2.69
N TYR A 75 14.78 -3.03 -3.27
CA TYR A 75 13.57 -3.53 -3.92
C TYR A 75 13.46 -3.11 -5.38
N HIS A 76 12.83 -3.98 -6.17
CA HIS A 76 12.38 -3.67 -7.53
C HIS A 76 10.86 -3.64 -7.59
N LEU A 77 10.31 -2.71 -8.38
CA LEU A 77 8.88 -2.70 -8.67
C LEU A 77 8.49 -3.89 -9.53
N THR A 78 7.40 -4.55 -9.15
CA THR A 78 6.77 -5.60 -9.95
C THR A 78 6.05 -5.02 -11.17
N ALA A 79 5.90 -5.83 -12.21
CA ALA A 79 5.17 -5.44 -13.42
C ALA A 79 3.63 -5.38 -13.21
N CYS A 80 3.14 -5.85 -12.07
CA CYS A 80 1.73 -5.90 -11.69
C CYS A 80 1.54 -5.51 -10.22
N GLY A 81 0.28 -5.31 -9.82
CA GLY A 81 -0.12 -5.08 -8.44
C GLY A 81 -0.11 -3.63 -7.96
N ALA A 82 0.19 -2.68 -8.84
CA ALA A 82 0.10 -1.27 -8.51
C ALA A 82 -1.36 -0.78 -8.47
N SER A 83 -1.69 0.00 -7.44
CA SER A 83 -2.93 0.79 -7.38
C SER A 83 -2.66 2.20 -7.93
N LEU A 84 -3.33 2.56 -9.02
CA LEU A 84 -3.17 3.85 -9.71
C LEU A 84 -4.55 4.47 -9.96
N GLY A 85 -4.68 5.75 -9.64
CA GLY A 85 -5.88 6.52 -9.91
C GLY A 85 -5.75 7.35 -11.19
N ASP A 86 -6.78 7.33 -12.03
CA ASP A 86 -6.94 8.22 -13.19
C ASP A 86 -8.22 9.04 -13.03
N GLY A 87 -8.08 10.35 -12.80
CA GLY A 87 -9.19 11.24 -12.47
C GLY A 87 -9.75 11.09 -11.04
N TYR A 88 -9.13 10.25 -10.19
CA TYR A 88 -9.47 10.10 -8.78
C TYR A 88 -8.23 9.84 -7.92
N GLY A 89 -8.37 9.99 -6.61
CA GLY A 89 -7.29 9.77 -5.65
C GLY A 89 -7.67 10.20 -4.23
N PRO A 90 -6.67 10.34 -3.35
CA PRO A 90 -6.86 10.82 -1.98
C PRO A 90 -7.61 12.15 -1.94
N LYS A 91 -8.44 12.34 -0.92
CA LYS A 91 -9.26 13.54 -0.73
C LYS A 91 -9.03 14.12 0.65
N ILE A 92 -9.15 15.43 0.75
CA ILE A 92 -9.29 16.14 2.02
C ILE A 92 -10.77 16.21 2.34
N VAL A 93 -11.11 15.92 3.60
CA VAL A 93 -12.47 16.05 4.12
C VAL A 93 -12.46 16.96 5.34
N ALA A 94 -13.51 17.75 5.51
CA ALA A 94 -13.71 18.64 6.63
C ALA A 94 -15.07 18.40 7.28
N THR A 95 -15.21 18.73 8.56
CA THR A 95 -16.47 18.56 9.32
C THR A 95 -17.51 19.63 9.00
N SER A 96 -17.10 20.71 8.33
CA SER A 96 -17.96 21.77 7.83
C SER A 96 -17.56 22.16 6.42
N GLU A 97 -18.49 22.78 5.69
CA GLU A 97 -18.18 23.37 4.39
C GLU A 97 -17.13 24.48 4.54
N VAL A 98 -16.09 24.43 3.71
CA VAL A 98 -14.98 25.39 3.70
C VAL A 98 -14.41 25.43 2.30
N SER A 99 -14.11 26.63 1.80
CA SER A 99 -13.38 26.77 0.54
C SER A 99 -11.91 26.41 0.73
N ILE A 100 -11.23 25.97 -0.33
CA ILE A 100 -9.80 25.67 -0.27
C ILE A 100 -8.99 26.89 0.20
N ASP A 101 -9.31 28.09 -0.30
CA ASP A 101 -8.61 29.33 0.09
C ASP A 101 -8.76 29.62 1.59
N ALA A 102 -9.97 29.45 2.14
CA ALA A 102 -10.21 29.64 3.56
C ALA A 102 -9.52 28.58 4.42
N LEU A 103 -9.51 27.32 3.94
CA LEU A 103 -8.79 26.23 4.57
C LEU A 103 -7.30 26.56 4.68
N ILE A 104 -6.65 26.92 3.56
CA ILE A 104 -5.22 27.30 3.53
C ILE A 104 -4.94 28.48 4.47
N ALA A 105 -5.75 29.54 4.39
CA ALA A 105 -5.57 30.74 5.20
C ALA A 105 -5.66 30.48 6.72
N SER A 106 -6.44 29.46 7.12
CA SER A 106 -6.63 29.10 8.52
C SER A 106 -5.49 28.25 9.12
N GLN A 107 -4.55 27.77 8.31
CA GLN A 107 -3.44 26.91 8.72
C GLN A 107 -3.88 25.74 9.63
N PRO A 108 -4.79 24.87 9.17
CA PRO A 108 -5.34 23.82 10.00
C PRO A 108 -4.29 22.72 10.26
N THR A 109 -4.53 21.96 11.32
CA THR A 109 -3.82 20.71 11.55
C THR A 109 -4.52 19.60 10.75
N PHE A 110 -3.77 18.92 9.89
CA PHE A 110 -4.26 17.76 9.14
C PHE A 110 -3.98 16.46 9.91
N ALA A 111 -5.00 15.62 10.04
CA ALA A 111 -4.78 14.21 10.29
C ALA A 111 -4.36 13.56 8.95
N VAL A 112 -3.23 12.86 8.96
CA VAL A 112 -2.68 12.19 7.76
C VAL A 112 -2.64 10.68 8.00
N PRO A 113 -2.82 9.86 6.95
CA PRO A 113 -2.84 8.40 7.11
C PRO A 113 -1.44 7.81 7.36
N GLY A 114 -0.38 8.57 7.07
CA GLY A 114 1.00 8.16 7.27
C GLY A 114 1.97 9.11 6.57
N GLU A 115 3.15 9.28 7.15
CA GLU A 115 4.15 10.24 6.67
C GLU A 115 4.83 9.78 5.36
N ARG A 116 4.87 8.46 5.11
CA ARG A 116 5.45 7.87 3.91
C ARG A 116 4.43 7.64 2.80
N THR A 117 3.17 7.98 3.03
CA THR A 117 2.10 7.71 2.06
C THR A 117 2.17 8.62 0.84
N SER A 118 1.83 8.08 -0.33
CA SER A 118 1.64 8.88 -1.56
C SER A 118 0.51 9.90 -1.41
N ALA A 119 -0.45 9.65 -0.52
CA ALA A 119 -1.53 10.59 -0.21
C ALA A 119 -1.00 11.87 0.42
N LEU A 120 -0.08 11.77 1.39
CA LEU A 120 0.57 12.95 1.96
C LEU A 120 1.46 13.64 0.94
N ALA A 121 2.25 12.89 0.17
CA ALA A 121 3.13 13.46 -0.85
C ALA A 121 2.36 14.23 -1.95
N ALA A 122 1.12 13.83 -2.23
CA ALA A 122 0.25 14.49 -3.20
C ALA A 122 -0.47 15.74 -2.65
N LEU A 123 -0.40 16.02 -1.34
CA LEU A 123 -1.02 17.18 -0.73
C LEU A 123 -0.34 18.47 -1.21
N ARG A 124 -1.10 19.34 -1.91
CA ARG A 124 -0.61 20.59 -2.54
C ARG A 124 -1.42 21.80 -2.09
N ILE A 125 -1.54 22.01 -0.79
CA ILE A 125 -2.28 23.13 -0.20
C ILE A 125 -1.43 23.87 0.84
#